data_AF-A0A8B4GDW6-F1
#
_entry.id   AF-A0A8B4GDW6-F1
#
_cell.length_a   1.000
_cell.length_b   1.000
_cell.length_c   1.000
_cell.angle_alpha   90.00
_cell.angle_beta   90.00
_cell.angle_gamma   90.00
#
_symmetry.space_group_name_H-M   'P 1'
#
loop_
_entity.id
_entity.type
_entity.pdbx_description
1 polymer ?
#
loop_
_entity_poly.entity_id
_entity_poly.type
_entity_poly.pdbx_seq_one_letter_code
_entity_poly.pdbx_strand_id
1 'polypeptide(L)'
;MAILSPDAHNHAMIYQKLVHTLPDAEAYIRDFFERGLDLVERYFSNPDEKEFLTNYPIYGEFPEPCSMYSYEGLGDCIARAVVLDFEYVEHFINGDFPTVRPINEERRDRVAQWLPIWKERAAETGSILPPKK
;
A
#
# COMPACT_ATOMS: atom_id res chain seq x y z
N MET A 1 -6.53 -33.27 -20.93
CA MET A 1 -5.22 -32.72 -20.54
C MET A 1 -5.49 -31.39 -19.89
N ALA A 2 -5.20 -31.23 -18.59
CA ALA A 2 -5.39 -29.96 -17.89
C ALA A 2 -4.26 -29.01 -18.30
N ILE A 3 -4.57 -27.75 -18.58
CA ILE A 3 -3.59 -26.78 -19.09
C ILE A 3 -2.93 -25.99 -17.94
N LEU A 4 -3.64 -25.78 -16.82
CA LEU A 4 -3.12 -25.11 -15.60
C LEU A 4 -3.67 -25.81 -14.34
N SER A 5 -2.89 -25.88 -13.25
CA SER A 5 -3.29 -26.59 -12.01
C SER A 5 -4.02 -25.67 -11.01
N PRO A 6 -5.02 -26.17 -10.25
CA PRO A 6 -5.82 -25.39 -9.29
C PRO A 6 -5.03 -24.79 -8.12
N ASP A 7 -3.82 -25.31 -7.91
CA ASP A 7 -2.88 -25.04 -6.83
C ASP A 7 -1.75 -24.09 -7.26
N ALA A 8 -1.79 -23.56 -8.50
CA ALA A 8 -0.90 -22.48 -8.91
C ALA A 8 -1.30 -21.15 -8.22
N HIS A 9 -0.58 -20.78 -7.17
CA HIS A 9 -0.84 -19.57 -6.39
C HIS A 9 0.39 -18.63 -6.31
N ASN A 10 0.14 -17.35 -6.58
CA ASN A 10 0.83 -16.22 -5.95
C ASN A 10 -0.13 -15.68 -4.88
N HIS A 11 0.37 -15.29 -3.70
CA HIS A 11 -0.39 -14.76 -2.57
C HIS A 11 -1.43 -13.65 -2.89
N ALA A 12 -1.39 -13.04 -4.08
CA ALA A 12 -2.28 -11.95 -4.48
C ALA A 12 -3.41 -12.33 -5.46
N MET A 13 -3.44 -13.53 -6.08
CA MET A 13 -4.37 -13.80 -7.19
C MET A 13 -4.89 -15.24 -7.18
N ILE A 14 -6.16 -15.45 -6.79
CA ILE A 14 -6.78 -16.77 -6.80
C ILE A 14 -7.62 -16.95 -8.06
N TYR A 15 -7.08 -17.70 -9.00
CA TYR A 15 -7.80 -18.20 -10.16
C TYR A 15 -8.43 -19.54 -9.83
N GLN A 16 -9.74 -19.56 -9.57
CA GLN A 16 -10.44 -20.74 -9.01
C GLN A 16 -11.11 -21.65 -10.06
N LYS A 17 -10.97 -21.36 -11.36
CA LYS A 17 -11.68 -22.11 -12.40
C LYS A 17 -10.70 -22.98 -13.20
N LEU A 18 -10.99 -24.29 -13.23
CA LEU A 18 -10.33 -25.23 -14.13
C LEU A 18 -10.65 -24.87 -15.58
N VAL A 19 -9.61 -24.84 -16.42
CA VAL A 19 -9.72 -24.52 -17.84
C VAL A 19 -9.43 -25.76 -18.68
N HIS A 20 -10.33 -26.05 -19.63
CA HIS A 20 -10.32 -27.31 -20.38
C HIS A 20 -10.11 -27.13 -21.89
N THR A 21 -10.15 -25.90 -22.40
CA THR A 21 -9.98 -25.60 -23.83
C THR A 21 -8.86 -24.57 -24.04
N LEU A 22 -8.25 -24.59 -25.23
CA LEU A 22 -7.23 -23.60 -25.61
C LEU A 22 -7.77 -22.16 -25.65
N PRO A 23 -8.97 -21.89 -26.22
CA PRO A 23 -9.55 -20.54 -26.19
C PRO A 23 -9.80 -20.01 -24.78
N ASP A 24 -10.32 -20.85 -23.88
CA ASP A 24 -10.55 -20.44 -22.50
C ASP A 24 -9.22 -20.17 -21.76
N ALA A 25 -8.17 -20.94 -22.08
CA ALA A 25 -6.84 -20.74 -21.51
C ALA A 25 -6.21 -19.44 -22.00
N GLU A 26 -6.38 -19.10 -23.28
CA GLU A 26 -5.93 -17.83 -23.84
C GLU A 26 -6.62 -16.65 -23.17
N ALA A 27 -7.94 -16.68 -22.99
CA ALA A 27 -8.68 -15.63 -22.29
C ALA A 27 -8.16 -15.42 -20.86
N TYR A 28 -7.86 -16.52 -20.17
CA TYR A 28 -7.30 -16.51 -18.81
C TYR A 28 -5.93 -15.85 -18.73
N ILE A 29 -5.04 -16.19 -19.69
CA ILE A 29 -3.69 -15.64 -19.75
C ILE A 29 -3.73 -14.15 -20.09
N ARG A 30 -4.60 -13.73 -21.00
CA ARG A 30 -4.78 -12.30 -21.36
C ARG A 30 -5.24 -11.47 -20.17
N ASP A 31 -6.29 -11.92 -19.49
CA ASP A 31 -6.81 -11.26 -18.30
C ASP A 31 -5.78 -11.22 -17.15
N PHE A 32 -4.93 -12.24 -17.00
CA PHE A 32 -3.80 -12.19 -16.09
C PHE A 32 -2.81 -11.07 -16.41
N PHE A 33 -2.40 -10.95 -17.68
CA PHE A 33 -1.47 -9.90 -18.08
C PHE A 33 -2.10 -8.51 -17.99
N GLU A 34 -3.37 -8.33 -18.37
CA GLU A 34 -4.08 -7.06 -18.26
C GLU A 34 -4.17 -6.59 -16.81
N ARG A 35 -4.50 -7.47 -15.87
CA ARG A 35 -4.51 -7.13 -14.44
C ARG A 35 -3.12 -6.85 -13.89
N GLY A 36 -2.11 -7.56 -14.39
CA GLY A 36 -0.71 -7.26 -14.07
C GLY A 36 -0.28 -5.86 -14.55
N LEU A 37 -0.69 -5.47 -15.76
CA LEU A 37 -0.43 -4.15 -16.31
C LEU A 37 -1.18 -3.05 -15.55
N ASP A 38 -2.45 -3.27 -15.20
CA ASP A 38 -3.23 -2.34 -14.36
C ASP A 38 -2.56 -2.11 -12.98
N LEU A 39 -2.01 -3.15 -12.36
CA LEU A 39 -1.22 -3.02 -11.13
C LEU A 39 0.04 -2.17 -11.33
N VAL A 40 0.77 -2.43 -12.42
CA VAL A 40 1.96 -1.64 -12.75
C VAL A 40 1.59 -0.19 -12.97
N GLU A 41 0.53 0.07 -13.74
CA GLU A 41 0.09 1.43 -14.02
C GLU A 41 -0.37 2.16 -12.76
N ARG A 42 -1.21 1.53 -11.94
CA ARG A 42 -1.75 2.15 -10.73
C ARG A 42 -0.68 2.51 -9.69
N TYR A 43 0.36 1.69 -9.56
CA TYR A 43 1.34 1.86 -8.49
C TYR A 43 2.67 2.44 -8.95
N PHE A 44 3.04 2.26 -10.21
CA PHE A 44 4.36 2.65 -10.72
C PHE A 44 4.31 3.69 -11.84
N SER A 45 3.12 4.07 -12.34
CA SER A 45 2.98 5.19 -13.30
C SER A 45 2.75 6.54 -12.63
N ASN A 46 3.13 6.69 -11.36
CA ASN A 46 3.00 7.96 -10.66
C ASN A 46 4.05 8.96 -11.19
N PRO A 47 3.64 10.13 -11.72
CA PRO A 47 4.54 11.12 -12.31
C PRO A 47 5.46 11.78 -11.26
N ASP A 48 5.08 11.75 -9.98
CA ASP A 48 5.90 12.27 -8.88
C ASP A 48 5.79 11.46 -7.58
N GLU A 49 6.75 11.70 -6.68
CA GLU A 49 6.88 11.02 -5.38
C GLU A 49 5.69 11.25 -4.46
N LYS A 50 5.04 12.42 -4.54
CA LYS A 50 3.90 12.76 -3.67
C LYS A 50 2.68 11.93 -4.06
N GLU A 51 2.40 11.82 -5.35
CA GLU A 51 1.31 11.00 -5.88
C GLU A 51 1.56 9.51 -5.59
N PHE A 52 2.80 9.05 -5.77
CA PHE A 52 3.21 7.70 -5.40
C PHE A 52 2.94 7.40 -3.93
N LEU A 53 3.45 8.22 -3.01
CA LEU A 53 3.32 7.97 -1.56
C LEU A 53 1.89 8.14 -1.04
N THR A 54 1.09 8.99 -1.67
CA THR A 54 -0.34 9.18 -1.32
C THR A 54 -1.19 7.98 -1.73
N ASN A 55 -0.82 7.33 -2.84
CA ASN A 55 -1.50 6.17 -3.42
C ASN A 55 -0.80 4.84 -3.14
N TYR A 56 0.31 4.86 -2.38
CA TYR A 56 1.16 3.69 -2.19
C TYR A 56 0.38 2.60 -1.44
N PRO A 57 0.16 1.42 -2.05
CA PRO A 57 -0.66 0.38 -1.45
C PRO A 57 0.14 -0.35 -0.38
N ILE A 58 -0.22 -0.22 0.88
CA ILE A 58 0.52 -0.94 1.94
C ILE A 58 -0.11 -2.26 2.35
N TYR A 59 -1.43 -2.46 2.14
CA TYR A 59 -2.11 -3.76 1.95
C TYR A 59 -3.62 -3.54 2.13
N GLY A 60 -4.45 -3.81 1.13
CA GLY A 60 -5.92 -3.80 1.19
C GLY A 60 -6.53 -4.87 0.27
N GLU A 61 -7.84 -5.13 0.34
CA GLU A 61 -8.49 -6.01 -0.63
C GLU A 61 -8.37 -5.39 -2.03
N PHE A 62 -7.75 -6.11 -2.97
CA PHE A 62 -7.76 -5.71 -4.37
C PHE A 62 -9.22 -5.58 -4.85
N PRO A 63 -9.63 -4.47 -5.50
CA PRO A 63 -8.82 -3.38 -6.09
C PRO A 63 -8.78 -2.06 -5.29
N GLU A 64 -9.17 -2.05 -4.02
CA GLU A 64 -9.37 -0.81 -3.26
C GLU A 64 -8.03 -0.08 -2.99
N PRO A 65 -7.92 1.22 -3.32
CA PRO A 65 -6.77 2.04 -2.96
C PRO A 65 -6.63 2.13 -1.43
N CYS A 66 -5.47 2.62 -0.96
CA CYS A 66 -5.14 2.77 0.46
C CYS A 66 -6.33 3.35 1.23
N SER A 67 -7.05 2.48 1.93
CA SER A 67 -8.18 2.84 2.76
C SER A 67 -7.72 2.83 4.20
N MET A 68 -8.32 3.67 5.04
CA MET A 68 -8.05 3.67 6.48
C MET A 68 -8.34 2.32 7.16
N TYR A 69 -8.91 1.37 6.43
CA TYR A 69 -9.29 0.02 6.85
C TYR A 69 -8.20 -1.04 6.62
N SER A 70 -7.06 -0.67 6.02
CA SER A 70 -6.11 -1.60 5.44
C SER A 70 -4.94 -1.97 6.38
N TYR A 71 -4.31 -3.11 6.13
CA TYR A 71 -3.44 -3.85 7.04
C TYR A 71 -2.03 -3.22 7.07
N GLU A 72 -1.51 -2.92 8.27
CA GLU A 72 -0.18 -2.31 8.56
C GLU A 72 -0.07 -0.77 8.60
N GLY A 73 -0.73 -0.15 9.58
CA GLY A 73 -0.73 1.31 9.75
C GLY A 73 0.63 2.01 9.93
N LEU A 74 1.74 1.32 10.24
CA LEU A 74 3.04 2.01 10.39
C LEU A 74 3.64 2.44 9.05
N GLY A 75 3.53 1.60 8.02
CA GLY A 75 4.05 1.96 6.70
C GLY A 75 3.29 3.16 6.13
N ASP A 76 1.96 3.15 6.27
CA ASP A 76 1.11 4.24 5.77
C ASP A 76 1.33 5.52 6.58
N CYS A 77 1.43 5.41 7.90
CA CYS A 77 1.84 6.52 8.75
C CYS A 77 3.17 7.15 8.29
N ILE A 78 4.18 6.34 7.96
CA ILE A 78 5.47 6.85 7.46
C ILE A 78 5.31 7.51 6.08
N ALA A 79 4.57 6.90 5.16
CA ALA A 79 4.32 7.48 3.83
C ALA A 79 3.61 8.85 3.94
N ARG A 80 2.59 8.92 4.80
CA ARG A 80 1.84 10.14 5.12
C ARG A 80 2.74 11.21 5.76
N ALA A 81 3.63 10.81 6.66
CA ALA A 81 4.62 11.71 7.24
C ALA A 81 5.57 12.29 6.18
N VAL A 82 6.01 11.50 5.18
CA VAL A 82 6.90 11.98 4.11
C VAL A 82 6.20 13.05 3.25
N VAL A 83 4.91 12.88 2.95
CA VAL A 83 4.11 13.90 2.23
C VAL A 83 3.60 15.03 3.13
N LEU A 84 4.10 15.10 4.37
CA LEU A 84 3.79 16.12 5.38
C LEU A 84 2.32 16.14 5.87
N ASP A 85 1.62 15.02 5.72
CA ASP A 85 0.27 14.82 6.26
C ASP A 85 0.36 14.45 7.75
N PHE A 86 0.70 15.45 8.58
CA PHE A 86 0.86 15.26 10.02
C PHE A 86 -0.45 15.05 10.77
N GLU A 87 -1.58 15.46 10.19
CA GLU A 87 -2.92 15.19 10.74
C GLU A 87 -3.17 13.68 10.74
N TYR A 88 -2.89 13.00 9.64
CA TYR A 88 -2.95 11.54 9.57
C TYR A 88 -2.03 10.86 10.61
N VAL A 89 -0.82 11.40 10.80
CA VAL A 89 0.14 10.85 11.77
C VAL A 89 -0.35 11.01 13.21
N GLU A 90 -1.03 12.11 13.54
CA GLU A 90 -1.64 12.32 14.86
C GLU A 90 -2.77 11.34 15.12
N HIS A 91 -3.64 11.12 14.14
CA HIS A 91 -4.67 10.08 14.21
C HIS A 91 -4.05 8.68 14.41
N PHE A 92 -2.91 8.40 13.77
CA PHE A 92 -2.20 7.12 13.93
C PHE A 92 -1.73 6.91 15.36
N ILE A 93 -1.16 7.95 15.97
CA ILE A 93 -0.70 7.94 17.36
C ILE A 93 -1.89 7.73 18.32
N ASN A 94 -2.99 8.45 18.08
CA ASN A 94 -4.19 8.36 18.92
C ASN A 94 -4.91 7.02 18.76
N GLY A 95 -4.69 6.33 17.64
CA GLY A 95 -5.37 5.06 17.34
C GLY A 95 -6.86 5.25 17.11
N ASP A 96 -7.27 6.40 16.61
CA ASP A 96 -8.67 6.76 16.32
C ASP A 96 -9.09 6.41 14.87
N PHE A 97 -8.31 5.54 14.21
CA PHE A 97 -8.64 4.99 12.91
C PHE A 97 -9.52 3.73 13.00
N PRO A 98 -10.43 3.52 12.05
CA PRO A 98 -11.21 2.29 11.95
C PRO A 98 -10.35 1.18 11.33
N THR A 99 -9.49 0.55 12.13
CA THR A 99 -8.64 -0.54 11.65
C THR A 99 -9.28 -1.92 11.87
N VAL A 100 -9.08 -2.84 10.92
CA VAL A 100 -9.51 -4.25 11.06
C VAL A 100 -8.79 -4.94 12.23
N ARG A 101 -7.58 -4.49 12.58
CA ARG A 101 -6.81 -4.94 13.74
C ARG A 101 -6.28 -3.75 14.52
N PRO A 102 -6.22 -3.82 15.87
CA PRO A 102 -5.62 -2.77 16.67
C PRO A 102 -4.19 -2.48 16.22
N ILE A 103 -3.84 -1.19 16.11
CA ILE A 103 -2.48 -0.77 15.82
C ILE A 103 -1.61 -1.11 17.04
N ASN A 104 -0.46 -1.74 16.81
CA ASN A 104 0.49 -2.06 17.87
C ASN A 104 0.93 -0.79 18.62
N GLU A 105 0.78 -0.78 19.94
CA GLU A 105 1.08 0.35 20.83
C GLU A 105 2.55 0.81 20.73
N GLU A 106 3.50 -0.12 20.70
CA GLU A 106 4.93 0.21 20.57
C GLU A 106 5.23 0.98 19.28
N ARG A 107 4.48 0.70 18.20
CA ARG A 107 4.62 1.44 16.93
C ARG A 107 4.07 2.86 17.07
N ARG A 108 2.96 3.05 17.78
CA ARG A 108 2.37 4.38 18.02
C ARG A 108 3.26 5.23 18.91
N ASP A 109 3.80 4.67 19.99
CA ASP A 109 4.72 5.37 20.89
C ASP A 109 5.97 5.85 20.17
N ARG A 110 6.51 5.00 19.30
CA ARG A 110 7.69 5.34 18.51
C ARG A 110 7.42 6.45 17.49
N VAL A 111 6.26 6.43 16.85
CA VAL A 111 5.83 7.53 15.96
C VAL A 111 5.61 8.82 16.74
N ALA A 112 5.03 8.75 17.95
CA ALA A 112 4.85 9.91 18.81
C ALA A 112 6.18 10.58 19.19
N GLN A 113 7.24 9.79 19.38
CA GLN A 113 8.59 10.30 19.61
C GLN A 113 9.19 10.96 18.35
N TRP A 114 8.85 10.46 17.16
CA TRP A 114 9.37 10.98 15.89
C TRP A 114 8.65 12.23 15.40
N LEU A 115 7.34 12.35 15.64
CA LEU A 115 6.50 13.41 15.08
C LEU A 115 7.03 14.83 15.38
N PRO A 116 7.45 15.18 16.61
CA PRO A 116 8.04 16.51 16.88
C PRO A 116 9.28 16.78 16.03
N ILE A 117 10.17 15.79 15.89
CA ILE A 117 11.42 15.89 15.11
C ILE A 117 11.10 16.07 13.63
N TRP A 118 10.10 15.35 13.11
CA TRP A 118 9.64 15.49 11.73
C TRP A 118 9.03 16.86 11.46
N LYS A 119 8.20 17.38 12.36
CA LYS A 119 7.61 18.73 12.25
C LYS A 119 8.68 19.82 12.25
N GLU A 120 9.66 19.73 13.15
CA GLU A 120 10.80 20.65 13.20
C GLU A 120 11.57 20.66 11.88
N ARG A 121 11.97 19.49 11.39
CA ARG A 121 12.68 19.38 10.10
C ARG A 121 11.87 19.84 8.92
N ALA A 122 10.57 19.52 8.89
CA ALA A 122 9.69 19.94 7.82
C ALA A 122 9.54 21.46 7.79
N ALA A 123 9.48 22.11 8.94
CA ALA A 123 9.47 23.57 9.04
C ALA A 123 10.79 24.20 8.55
N GLU A 124 11.93 23.57 8.83
CA GLU A 124 13.26 24.06 8.43
C GLU A 124 13.60 23.80 6.95
N THR A 125 13.27 22.62 6.45
CA THR A 125 13.80 22.09 5.17
C THR A 125 12.73 21.75 4.16
N GLY A 126 11.44 21.78 4.55
CA GLY A 126 10.35 21.26 3.73
C GLY A 126 10.30 19.73 3.65
N SER A 127 11.10 19.01 4.44
CA SER A 127 11.14 17.55 4.47
C SER A 127 11.33 17.00 5.89
N ILE A 128 10.80 15.80 6.15
CA ILE A 128 11.08 15.07 7.40
C ILE A 128 12.44 14.36 7.38
N LEU A 129 13.01 14.21 6.18
CA LEU A 129 14.28 13.52 5.97
C LEU A 129 15.44 14.43 6.41
N PRO A 130 16.50 13.85 6.99
CA PRO A 130 17.69 14.63 7.30
C PRO A 130 18.30 15.21 6.01
N PRO A 131 18.90 16.42 6.07
CA PRO A 131 19.61 16.97 4.93
C PRO A 131 20.71 16.00 4.49
N LYS A 132 20.87 15.84 3.17
CA LYS A 132 21.98 15.05 2.62
C LYS A 132 23.29 15.70 3.05
N LYS A 133 24.15 14.91 3.71
CA LYS A 133 25.52 15.31 4.04
C LYS A 133 26.38 15.39 2.79
#